data_AF-A0A183FRQ2-F1
#
_entry.id   AF-A0A183FRQ2-F1
#
_cell.length_a   1.000
_cell.length_b   1.000
_cell.length_c   1.000
_cell.angle_alpha   90.00
_cell.angle_beta   90.00
_cell.angle_gamma   90.00
#
_symmetry.space_group_name_H-M   'P 1'
#
loop_
_entity.id
_entity.type
_entity.pdbx_description
1 polymer ?
#
loop_
_entity_poly.entity_id
_entity_poly.type
_entity_poly.pdbx_seq_one_letter_code
_entity_poly.pdbx_strand_id
1 'polypeptide(L)'
;MEISLTSLFTLYTSNLLWSLFLTSTALHAIALITSPMQAVLKWYRRQSSDSDTCLPYLCAVVGSGLWLRYSVFIQDTKLILLQTYAVTMQSFFVFALIFYRSKKRRLIRLVVLIATAAFLTFYYIQGMSEDDGKE
;
A
#
# COMPACT_ATOMS: atom_id res chain seq x y z
N MET A 1 -23.16 13.21 -11.21
CA MET A 1 -23.88 12.26 -10.33
C MET A 1 -24.06 12.96 -9.00
N GLU A 2 -25.25 13.48 -8.70
CA GLU A 2 -25.50 14.13 -7.41
C GLU A 2 -25.65 13.06 -6.33
N ILE A 3 -24.68 13.01 -5.42
CA ILE A 3 -24.69 12.07 -4.30
C ILE A 3 -25.56 12.69 -3.20
N SER A 4 -26.83 12.29 -3.10
CA SER A 4 -27.71 12.67 -2.00
C SER A 4 -27.40 11.82 -0.76
N LEU A 5 -27.42 12.43 0.43
CA LEU A 5 -27.26 11.72 1.71
C LEU A 5 -28.28 10.59 1.87
N THR A 6 -29.48 10.79 1.35
CA THR A 6 -30.56 9.78 1.39
C THR A 6 -30.20 8.57 0.51
N SER A 7 -29.60 8.78 -0.67
CA SER A 7 -29.20 7.67 -1.53
C SER A 7 -28.03 6.87 -0.95
N LEU A 8 -27.08 7.53 -0.29
CA LEU A 8 -26.00 6.87 0.45
C LEU A 8 -26.54 6.02 1.61
N PHE A 9 -27.51 6.55 2.36
CA PHE A 9 -28.10 5.84 3.48
C PHE A 9 -28.89 4.60 3.03
N THR A 10 -29.67 4.72 1.95
CA THR A 10 -30.40 3.58 1.37
C THR A 10 -29.44 2.54 0.78
N LEU A 11 -28.37 2.98 0.12
CA LEU A 11 -27.35 2.07 -0.41
C LEU A 11 -26.66 1.30 0.73
N TYR A 12 -26.33 1.98 1.82
CA TYR A 12 -25.67 1.38 2.98
C TYR A 12 -26.57 0.36 3.70
N THR A 13 -27.84 0.70 3.91
CA THR A 13 -28.83 -0.14 4.61
C THR A 13 -29.36 -1.30 3.77
N SER A 14 -29.24 -1.25 2.44
CA SER A 14 -29.67 -2.34 1.53
C SER A 14 -29.04 -3.70 1.86
N ASN A 15 -27.79 -3.71 2.31
CA ASN A 15 -27.06 -4.90 2.74
C ASN A 15 -26.23 -4.59 3.99
N LEU A 16 -26.93 -4.26 5.08
CA LEU A 16 -26.33 -3.75 6.32
C LEU A 16 -25.15 -4.60 6.82
N LEU A 17 -25.29 -5.93 6.85
CA LEU A 17 -24.23 -6.84 7.30
C LEU A 17 -22.97 -6.76 6.43
N TRP A 18 -23.13 -6.76 5.10
CA TRP A 18 -22.00 -6.64 4.17
C TRP A 18 -21.33 -5.28 4.24
N SER A 19 -22.12 -4.21 4.34
CA SER A 19 -21.62 -2.85 4.50
C SER A 19 -20.82 -2.69 5.79
N LEU A 20 -21.31 -3.25 6.91
CA LEU A 20 -20.60 -3.25 8.20
C LEU A 20 -19.31 -4.06 8.14
N PHE A 21 -19.34 -5.24 7.52
CA PHE A 21 -18.15 -6.06 7.35
C PHE A 21 -17.07 -5.33 6.55
N LEU A 22 -17.42 -4.80 5.37
CA LEU A 22 -16.49 -4.10 4.48
C LEU A 22 -15.89 -2.84 5.13
N THR A 23 -16.71 -2.05 5.83
CA THR A 23 -16.23 -0.87 6.55
C THR A 23 -15.31 -1.24 7.71
N SER A 24 -15.64 -2.28 8.48
CA SER A 24 -14.78 -2.80 9.54
C SER A 24 -13.42 -3.29 8.99
N THR A 25 -13.42 -4.05 7.91
CA THR A 25 -12.19 -4.51 7.26
C THR A 25 -11.34 -3.34 6.77
N ALA A 26 -11.96 -2.32 6.17
CA ALA A 26 -11.25 -1.12 5.72
C ALA A 26 -10.61 -0.35 6.88
N LEU A 27 -11.33 -0.17 7.99
CA LEU A 27 -10.80 0.46 9.20
C LEU A 27 -9.62 -0.34 9.79
N HIS A 28 -9.75 -1.66 9.82
CA HIS A 28 -8.69 -2.54 10.30
C HIS A 28 -7.45 -2.48 9.41
N ALA A 29 -7.64 -2.46 8.09
CA ALA A 29 -6.56 -2.31 7.12
C ALA A 29 -5.83 -0.97 7.33
N ILE A 30 -6.55 0.15 7.50
CA ILE A 30 -5.95 1.46 7.76
C ILE A 30 -5.11 1.44 9.05
N ALA A 31 -5.64 0.84 10.12
CA ALA A 31 -4.93 0.72 11.38
C ALA A 31 -3.64 -0.12 11.24
N LEU A 32 -3.71 -1.26 10.55
CA LEU A 32 -2.56 -2.13 10.31
C LEU A 32 -1.49 -1.47 9.44
N ILE A 33 -1.92 -0.82 8.35
CA ILE A 33 -1.03 -0.04 7.47
C ILE A 33 -0.31 1.03 8.29
N THR A 34 -1.01 1.70 9.20
CA THR A 34 -0.46 2.80 10.02
C THR A 34 0.37 2.31 11.21
N SER A 35 0.24 1.04 11.62
CA SER A 35 0.90 0.49 12.81
C SER A 35 2.42 0.75 12.90
N PRO A 36 3.22 0.75 11.81
CA PRO A 36 4.65 1.03 11.87
C PRO A 36 5.00 2.49 12.19
N MET A 37 4.03 3.39 12.31
CA MET A 37 4.23 4.76 12.79
C MET A 37 4.93 4.78 14.17
N GLN A 38 4.64 3.79 15.03
CA GLN A 38 5.32 3.65 16.31
C GLN A 38 6.84 3.44 16.15
N ALA A 39 7.26 2.74 15.11
CA ALA A 39 8.68 2.56 14.80
C ALA A 39 9.32 3.87 14.33
N VAL A 40 8.62 4.67 13.52
CA VAL A 40 9.09 6.01 13.12
C VAL A 40 9.28 6.92 14.34
N LEU A 41 8.32 6.92 15.27
CA LEU A 41 8.45 7.69 16.52
C LEU A 41 9.65 7.23 17.35
N LYS A 42 9.91 5.92 17.40
CA LYS A 42 11.09 5.36 18.06
C LYS A 42 12.39 5.81 17.36
N TRP A 43 12.45 5.80 16.03
CA TRP A 43 13.63 6.27 15.27
C TRP A 43 13.86 7.76 15.46
N TYR A 44 12.80 8.57 15.47
CA TYR A 44 12.89 9.99 15.76
C TYR A 44 13.49 10.25 17.14
N ARG A 45 13.04 9.54 18.18
CA ARG A 45 13.59 9.70 19.53
C ARG A 45 15.06 9.26 19.64
N ARG A 46 15.45 8.21 18.93
CA ARG A 46 16.80 7.64 18.96
C ARG A 46 17.77 8.27 17.97
N GLN A 47 17.26 9.05 17.02
CA GLN A 47 17.99 9.54 15.85
C GLN A 47 18.72 8.42 15.07
N SER A 48 18.22 7.19 15.17
CA SER A 48 18.79 6.02 14.51
C SER A 48 17.74 4.94 14.29
N SER A 49 17.80 4.31 13.11
CA SER A 49 17.01 3.12 12.75
C SER A 49 17.86 1.84 12.67
N ASP A 50 19.10 1.87 13.17
CA ASP A 50 20.06 0.78 12.95
C ASP A 50 19.71 -0.53 13.66
N SER A 51 18.96 -0.47 14.76
CA SER A 51 18.52 -1.66 15.51
C SER A 51 17.43 -2.46 14.81
N ASP A 52 16.70 -1.85 13.87
CA ASP A 52 15.48 -2.42 13.31
C ASP A 52 15.75 -3.00 11.91
N THR A 53 15.01 -4.05 11.54
CA THR A 53 15.20 -4.74 10.26
C THR A 53 14.43 -4.05 9.14
N CYS A 54 15.05 -3.88 7.96
CA CYS A 54 14.43 -3.21 6.82
C CYS A 54 13.42 -4.06 6.03
N LEU A 55 13.55 -5.39 6.10
CA LEU A 55 12.79 -6.37 5.32
C LEU A 55 11.26 -6.19 5.38
N PRO A 56 10.60 -6.07 6.55
CA PRO A 56 9.14 -5.93 6.59
C PRO A 56 8.63 -4.69 5.84
N TYR A 57 9.37 -3.57 5.89
CA TYR A 57 9.00 -2.33 5.21
C TYR A 57 9.10 -2.46 3.70
N LEU A 58 10.15 -3.14 3.21
CA LEU A 58 10.37 -3.36 1.79
C LEU A 58 9.36 -4.33 1.21
N CYS A 59 9.13 -5.46 1.89
CA CYS A 59 8.12 -6.44 1.49
C CYS A 59 6.72 -5.81 1.49
N ALA A 60 6.42 -4.94 2.46
CA ALA A 60 5.16 -4.22 2.49
C ALA A 60 4.98 -3.39 1.22
N VAL A 61 5.93 -2.50 0.87
CA VAL A 61 5.84 -1.64 -0.33
C VAL A 61 5.66 -2.45 -1.61
N VAL A 62 6.40 -3.55 -1.76
CA VAL A 62 6.25 -4.44 -2.93
C VAL A 62 4.86 -5.07 -2.95
N GLY A 63 4.42 -5.62 -1.81
CA GLY A 63 3.12 -6.26 -1.69
C GLY A 63 1.96 -5.30 -1.97
N SER A 64 1.99 -4.09 -1.40
CA SER A 64 0.95 -3.08 -1.64
C SER A 64 0.97 -2.56 -3.07
N GLY A 65 2.14 -2.44 -3.71
CA GLY A 65 2.27 -2.07 -5.12
C GLY A 65 1.67 -3.12 -6.05
N LEU A 66 1.93 -4.40 -5.81
CA LEU A 66 1.31 -5.51 -6.55
C LEU A 66 -0.21 -5.51 -6.40
N TRP A 67 -0.70 -5.36 -5.16
CA TRP A 67 -2.13 -5.26 -4.90
C TRP A 67 -2.76 -4.02 -5.54
N LEU A 68 -2.08 -2.88 -5.58
CA LEU A 68 -2.58 -1.69 -6.27
C LEU A 68 -2.76 -1.96 -7.77
N ARG A 69 -1.78 -2.63 -8.41
CA ARG A 69 -1.88 -3.02 -9.82
C ARG A 69 -3.05 -3.99 -10.06
N TYR A 70 -3.29 -4.90 -9.12
CA TYR A 70 -4.45 -5.79 -9.14
C TYR A 70 -5.77 -5.02 -8.98
N SER A 71 -5.86 -4.09 -8.03
CA SER A 71 -7.05 -3.25 -7.83
C SER A 71 -7.41 -2.46 -9.07
N VAL A 72 -6.40 -1.93 -9.77
CA VAL A 72 -6.57 -1.23 -11.05
C VAL A 72 -7.05 -2.21 -12.14
N PHE A 73 -6.55 -3.44 -12.16
CA PHE A 73 -6.99 -4.46 -13.10
C PHE A 73 -8.48 -4.80 -12.94
N ILE A 74 -8.95 -5.00 -11.71
CA ILE A 74 -10.37 -5.30 -11.43
C ILE A 74 -11.29 -4.07 -11.46
N GLN A 75 -10.74 -2.87 -11.70
CA GLN A 75 -11.47 -1.59 -11.73
C GLN A 75 -12.28 -1.29 -10.45
N ASP A 76 -11.83 -1.76 -9.29
CA ASP A 76 -12.49 -1.48 -8.00
C ASP A 76 -11.95 -0.20 -7.37
N THR A 77 -12.69 0.90 -7.51
CA THR A 77 -12.32 2.21 -6.96
C THR A 77 -12.06 2.20 -5.45
N LYS A 78 -12.79 1.39 -4.67
CA LYS A 78 -12.62 1.34 -3.21
C LYS A 78 -11.28 0.69 -2.87
N LEU A 79 -10.96 -0.41 -3.55
CA LEU A 79 -9.70 -1.12 -3.36
C LEU A 79 -8.51 -0.31 -3.91
N ILE A 80 -8.68 0.40 -5.04
CA ILE A 80 -7.66 1.32 -5.57
C ILE A 80 -7.32 2.40 -4.56
N LEU A 81 -8.33 3.04 -3.95
CA LEU A 81 -8.12 4.09 -2.95
C LEU A 81 -7.37 3.56 -1.72
N LEU A 82 -7.80 2.42 -1.18
CA LEU A 82 -7.16 1.79 -0.02
C LEU A 82 -5.70 1.39 -0.31
N GLN A 83 -5.44 0.79 -1.47
CA GLN A 83 -4.09 0.36 -1.84
C GLN A 83 -3.18 1.56 -2.18
N THR A 84 -3.71 2.64 -2.74
CA THR A 84 -2.95 3.88 -2.97
C THR A 84 -2.50 4.48 -1.64
N TYR A 85 -3.39 4.50 -0.64
CA TYR A 85 -3.04 4.89 0.72
C TYR A 85 -1.95 3.97 1.32
N ALA A 86 -2.08 2.65 1.14
CA ALA A 86 -1.09 1.68 1.61
C ALA A 86 0.31 1.92 1.03
N VAL A 87 0.41 2.06 -0.30
CA VAL A 87 1.69 2.33 -0.99
C VAL A 87 2.31 3.64 -0.50
N THR A 88 1.50 4.68 -0.31
CA THR A 88 1.96 5.99 0.16
C THR A 88 2.54 5.90 1.57
N MET A 89 1.82 5.29 2.51
CA MET A 89 2.27 5.13 3.90
C MET A 89 3.51 4.24 4.00
N GLN A 90 3.55 3.14 3.28
CA GLN A 90 4.69 2.22 3.33
C GLN A 90 5.94 2.83 2.68
N SER A 91 5.77 3.62 1.61
CA SER A 91 6.86 4.40 1.02
C SER A 91 7.39 5.44 2.00
N PHE A 92 6.51 6.11 2.75
CA PHE A 92 6.90 7.01 3.84
C PHE A 92 7.73 6.27 4.90
N PHE A 93 7.33 5.07 5.32
CA PHE A 93 8.11 4.30 6.30
C PHE A 93 9.47 3.87 5.78
N VAL A 94 9.58 3.45 4.51
CA VAL A 94 10.87 3.13 3.88
C VAL A 94 11.74 4.38 3.79
N PHE A 95 11.17 5.53 3.43
CA PHE A 95 11.89 6.81 3.42
C PHE A 95 12.41 7.19 4.80
N ALA A 96 11.55 7.15 5.82
CA ALA A 96 11.94 7.43 7.21
C ALA A 96 13.03 6.46 7.70
N LEU A 97 12.89 5.17 7.38
CA LEU A 97 13.88 4.15 7.69
C LEU A 97 15.26 4.50 7.11
N ILE A 98 15.32 4.88 5.82
CA ILE A 98 16.56 5.28 5.14
C ILE A 98 17.14 6.55 5.75
N PHE A 99 16.28 7.54 6.07
CA PHE A 99 16.69 8.83 6.62
C PHE A 99 17.44 8.66 7.95
N TYR A 100 16.91 7.84 8.86
CA TYR A 100 17.53 7.56 10.16
C TYR A 100 18.60 6.45 10.13
N ARG A 101 18.94 5.89 8.96
CA ARG A 101 19.94 4.81 8.87
C ARG A 101 21.35 5.37 8.70
N SER A 102 22.29 4.95 9.54
CA SER A 102 23.69 5.39 9.40
C SER A 102 24.34 4.89 8.10
N LYS A 103 24.15 3.60 7.76
CA LYS A 103 24.75 2.96 6.56
C LYS A 103 23.77 2.89 5.38
N LYS A 104 23.18 4.03 5.01
CA LYS A 104 22.12 4.14 3.99
C LYS A 104 22.48 3.61 2.59
N ARG A 105 23.76 3.63 2.17
CA ARG A 105 24.17 3.24 0.80
C ARG A 105 23.78 1.80 0.43
N ARG A 106 23.85 0.84 1.36
CA ARG A 106 23.44 -0.55 1.09
C ARG A 106 21.92 -0.65 0.91
N LEU A 107 21.16 0.03 1.79
CA LEU A 107 19.70 0.02 1.75
C LEU A 107 19.16 0.73 0.51
N ILE A 108 19.71 1.90 0.15
CA ILE A 108 19.32 2.65 -1.05
C ILE A 108 19.54 1.79 -2.31
N ARG A 109 20.69 1.13 -2.43
CA ARG A 109 20.94 0.22 -3.57
C ARG A 109 19.88 -0.87 -3.66
N LEU A 110 19.54 -1.47 -2.53
CA LEU A 110 18.53 -2.53 -2.48
C LEU A 110 17.12 -2.01 -2.83
N VAL A 111 16.75 -0.82 -2.35
CA VAL A 111 15.48 -0.15 -2.71
C VAL A 111 15.42 0.15 -4.20
N VAL A 112 16.51 0.68 -4.79
CA VAL A 112 16.59 0.94 -6.24
C VAL A 112 16.50 -0.35 -7.04
N LEU A 113 17.17 -1.43 -6.62
CA LEU A 113 17.08 -2.74 -7.27
C LEU A 113 15.65 -3.29 -7.23
N ILE A 114 14.97 -3.20 -6.09
CA ILE A 114 13.57 -3.65 -5.97
C ILE A 114 12.65 -2.77 -6.82
N ALA A 115 12.82 -1.45 -6.79
CA ALA A 115 12.00 -0.52 -7.57
C ALA A 115 12.17 -0.73 -9.08
N THR A 116 13.41 -0.95 -9.54
CA THR A 116 13.69 -1.25 -10.96
C THR A 116 13.11 -2.60 -11.35
N ALA A 117 13.26 -3.64 -10.54
CA ALA A 117 12.64 -4.94 -10.79
C ALA A 117 11.11 -4.84 -10.86
N ALA A 118 10.48 -4.14 -9.91
CA ALA A 118 9.03 -3.93 -9.90
C ALA A 118 8.56 -3.14 -11.13
N PHE A 119 9.31 -2.09 -11.52
CA PHE A 119 9.03 -1.32 -12.73
C PHE A 119 9.09 -2.19 -13.99
N LEU A 120 10.13 -3.02 -14.13
CA LEU A 120 10.27 -3.94 -15.27
C LEU A 120 9.13 -4.96 -15.30
N THR A 121 8.75 -5.52 -14.14
CA THR A 121 7.61 -6.43 -14.04
C THR A 121 6.30 -5.75 -14.46
N PHE A 122 6.03 -4.53 -13.99
CA PHE A 122 4.82 -3.81 -14.37
C PHE A 122 4.82 -3.40 -15.84
N TYR A 123 5.97 -3.01 -16.38
CA TYR A 123 6.13 -2.72 -17.80
C TYR A 123 5.88 -3.97 -18.66
N TYR A 124 6.45 -5.11 -18.27
CA TYR A 124 6.22 -6.39 -18.94
C TYR A 124 4.73 -6.77 -18.94
N ILE A 125 4.07 -6.70 -17.79
CA ILE A 125 2.62 -6.99 -17.66
C ILE A 125 1.79 -6.02 -18.51
N GLN A 126 2.19 -4.75 -18.63
CA GLN A 126 1.49 -3.79 -19.47
C GLN A 126 1.69 -4.06 -20.97
N GLY A 127 2.84 -4.60 -21.35
CA GLY A 127 3.13 -5.01 -22.74
C GLY A 127 2.47 -6.33 -23.16
N MET A 128 2.02 -7.14 -22.20
CA MET A 128 1.16 -8.29 -22.49
C MET A 128 -0.23 -7.77 -22.89
N SER A 129 -0.47 -7.71 -24.21
CA SER A 129 -1.75 -7.40 -24.85
C SER A 129 -2.90 -8.23 -24.29
N GLU A 130 -4.10 -7.64 -24.22
CA GLU A 130 -5.37 -8.20 -23.73
C GLU A 130 -5.83 -9.52 -24.39
N ASP A 131 -5.11 -10.05 -25.37
CA ASP A 131 -5.48 -11.24 -26.15
C ASP A 131 -5.12 -12.56 -25.44
N ASP A 132 -4.17 -12.58 -24.52
CA ASP A 132 -3.73 -13.83 -23.84
C ASP A 132 -4.48 -14.11 -22.51
N GLY A 133 -5.34 -13.19 -22.07
CA GLY A 133 -5.98 -13.24 -20.74
C GLY A 133 -7.45 -13.69 -20.72
N LYS A 134 -8.01 -14.06 -21.89
CA LYS A 134 -9.42 -14.44 -22.06
C LYS A 134 -9.62 -15.86 -22.62
N GLU A 135 -8.66 -16.76 -22.40
CA GLU A 135 -8.89 -18.20 -22.53
C GLU A 135 -9.26 -18.83 -21.18
#